data_AF-A0A939GYE4-F1
#
_entry.id   AF-A0A939GYE4-F1
#
_cell.length_a   1.000
_cell.length_b   1.000
_cell.length_c   1.000
_cell.angle_alpha   90.00
_cell.angle_beta   90.00
_cell.angle_gamma   90.00
#
_symmetry.space_group_name_H-M   'P 1'
#
loop_
_entity.id
_entity.type
_entity.pdbx_description
1 polymer ?
#
loop_
_entity_poly.entity_id
_entity_poly.type
_entity_poly.pdbx_seq_one_letter_code
_entity_poly.pdbx_strand_id
1 'polypeptide(L)'
;MTTHYIDITLLPDPEFSHAHLLGALLAKLHRALVQHGAGDIGTSFPQHVNAPLSKRTLGSVLRLHGPQHALEALMAQDWLRGMRDHVVLTLLAAAPPNAPHRLVLRRQFKTNAERLRRRRMQRKGETAAQAQAAIPDSVERRPDLPYAHLRSSSTGQPFCLFIAHGPQLATAVVGHFNTYGLGPHASIPWF
;
A
#
# COMPACT_ATOMS: atom_id res chain seq x y z
N MET A 1 6.07 17.97 4.12
CA MET A 1 7.31 17.24 3.79
C MET A 1 7.44 16.05 4.71
N THR A 2 7.97 14.92 4.25
CA THR A 2 8.19 13.70 5.03
C THR A 2 9.49 13.82 5.82
N THR A 3 9.44 14.36 7.04
CA THR A 3 10.62 14.65 7.86
C THR A 3 10.81 13.66 9.01
N HIS A 4 9.76 12.93 9.37
CA HIS A 4 9.75 11.97 10.47
C HIS A 4 9.17 10.64 10.01
N TYR A 5 9.43 9.61 10.81
CA TYR A 5 8.92 8.27 10.58
C TYR A 5 8.56 7.53 11.87
N ILE A 6 7.74 6.49 11.69
CA ILE A 6 7.43 5.47 12.70
C ILE A 6 7.49 4.13 11.98
N ASP A 7 8.23 3.17 12.55
CA ASP A 7 8.20 1.79 12.11
C ASP A 7 7.17 0.98 12.89
N ILE A 8 6.36 0.23 12.17
CA ILE A 8 5.40 -0.74 12.71
C ILE A 8 5.84 -2.11 12.21
N THR A 9 6.28 -2.96 13.15
CA THR A 9 6.76 -4.31 12.86
C THR A 9 5.69 -5.32 13.24
N LEU A 10 5.23 -6.13 12.28
CA LEU A 10 4.37 -7.27 12.52
C LEU A 10 5.13 -8.37 13.28
N LEU A 11 4.54 -8.87 14.36
CA LEU A 11 5.05 -10.01 15.11
C LEU A 11 4.56 -11.33 14.50
N PRO A 12 5.35 -12.41 14.60
CA PRO A 12 4.86 -13.76 14.32
C PRO A 12 3.71 -14.11 15.28
N ASP A 13 2.70 -14.79 14.75
CA ASP A 13 1.52 -15.18 15.51
C ASP A 13 1.14 -16.64 15.16
N PRO A 14 0.85 -17.50 16.15
CA PRO A 14 0.50 -18.89 15.91
C PRO A 14 -0.89 -19.07 15.30
N GLU A 15 -1.81 -18.13 15.52
CA GLU A 15 -3.19 -18.18 15.03
C GLU A 15 -3.35 -17.50 13.67
N PHE A 16 -2.59 -16.43 13.43
CA PHE A 16 -2.71 -15.61 12.23
C PHE A 16 -1.48 -15.66 11.33
N SER A 17 -1.71 -15.96 10.05
CA SER A 17 -0.66 -15.84 9.05
C SER A 17 -0.19 -14.39 8.88
N HIS A 18 1.08 -14.21 8.52
CA HIS A 18 1.67 -12.91 8.19
C HIS A 18 0.84 -12.12 7.15
N ALA A 19 0.35 -12.79 6.10
CA ALA A 19 -0.46 -12.15 5.06
C ALA A 19 -1.80 -11.61 5.61
N HIS A 20 -2.39 -12.32 6.57
CA HIS A 20 -3.60 -11.88 7.25
C HIS A 20 -3.34 -10.64 8.10
N LEU A 21 -2.30 -10.66 8.94
CA LEU A 21 -1.93 -9.53 9.80
C LEU A 21 -1.57 -8.28 8.98
N LEU A 22 -0.81 -8.43 7.90
CA LEU A 22 -0.48 -7.33 7.00
C LEU A 22 -1.72 -6.72 6.33
N GLY A 23 -2.64 -7.57 5.87
CA GLY A 23 -3.91 -7.11 5.31
C GLY A 23 -4.76 -6.35 6.34
N ALA A 24 -4.83 -6.86 7.57
CA ALA A 24 -5.55 -6.22 8.67
C ALA A 24 -4.94 -4.86 9.06
N LEU A 25 -3.61 -4.80 9.17
CA LEU A 25 -2.87 -3.57 9.46
C LEU A 25 -3.12 -2.50 8.40
N LEU A 26 -2.97 -2.84 7.12
CA LEU A 26 -3.19 -1.90 6.01
C LEU A 26 -4.65 -1.47 5.88
N ALA A 27 -5.61 -2.35 6.17
CA ALA A 27 -7.03 -2.00 6.21
C ALA A 27 -7.38 -1.03 7.36
N LYS A 28 -6.71 -1.16 8.52
CA LYS A 28 -6.83 -0.22 9.63
C LYS A 28 -6.18 1.12 9.30
N LEU A 29 -4.95 1.09 8.78
CA LEU A 29 -4.25 2.29 8.35
C LEU A 29 -5.04 3.04 7.28
N HIS A 30 -5.59 2.35 6.28
CA HIS A 30 -6.42 2.95 5.24
C HIS A 30 -7.57 3.78 5.83
N ARG A 31 -8.28 3.24 6.83
CA ARG A 31 -9.37 3.95 7.50
C ARG A 31 -8.88 5.18 8.26
N ALA A 32 -7.77 5.06 8.98
CA ALA A 32 -7.15 6.17 9.69
C ALA A 32 -6.71 7.29 8.73
N LEU A 33 -6.12 6.94 7.58
CA LEU A 33 -5.71 7.89 6.56
C LEU A 33 -6.90 8.56 5.84
N VAL A 34 -8.01 7.83 5.66
CA VAL A 34 -9.28 8.43 5.16
C VAL A 34 -9.79 9.47 6.15
N GLN A 35 -9.77 9.18 7.44
CA GLN A 35 -10.19 10.11 8.48
C GLN A 35 -9.24 11.32 8.62
N HIS A 36 -7.92 11.09 8.50
CA HIS A 36 -6.90 12.14 8.54
C HIS A 36 -7.01 13.11 7.35
N GLY A 37 -7.23 12.60 6.13
CA GLY A 37 -7.64 13.40 4.96
C GLY A 37 -6.59 14.36 4.36
N ALA A 38 -5.47 14.64 5.02
CA ALA A 38 -4.50 15.64 4.55
C ALA A 38 -3.56 15.15 3.43
N GLY A 39 -3.44 13.84 3.22
CA GLY A 39 -2.58 13.27 2.16
C GLY A 39 -1.08 13.54 2.35
N ASP A 40 -0.64 13.84 3.56
CA ASP A 40 0.74 14.17 3.93
C ASP A 40 1.49 13.01 4.63
N ILE A 41 0.83 11.87 4.79
CA ILE A 41 1.39 10.64 5.36
C ILE A 41 1.62 9.60 4.25
N GLY A 42 2.88 9.25 4.03
CA GLY A 42 3.33 8.20 3.12
C GLY A 42 3.62 6.89 3.84
N THR A 43 3.67 5.80 3.08
CA THR A 43 4.05 4.46 3.58
C THR A 43 5.17 3.86 2.76
N SER A 44 6.04 3.11 3.42
CA SER A 44 7.03 2.27 2.75
C SER A 44 7.19 0.92 3.43
N PHE A 45 7.96 0.04 2.80
CA PHE A 45 8.14 -1.35 3.20
C PHE A 45 9.63 -1.67 3.10
N PRO A 46 10.44 -1.27 4.11
CA PRO A 46 11.90 -1.32 4.04
C PRO A 46 12.44 -2.71 3.68
N GLN A 47 11.83 -3.75 4.24
CA GLN A 47 12.25 -5.14 4.03
C GLN A 47 11.89 -5.71 2.66
N HIS A 48 10.95 -5.10 1.92
CA HIS A 48 10.58 -5.57 0.58
C HIS A 48 11.76 -5.50 -0.39
N VAL A 49 12.45 -4.36 -0.43
CA VAL A 49 13.51 -4.10 -1.42
C VAL A 49 14.72 -5.00 -1.20
N ASN A 50 14.94 -5.44 0.04
CA ASN A 50 16.03 -6.35 0.39
C ASN A 50 15.65 -7.84 0.23
N ALA A 51 14.39 -8.14 -0.09
CA ALA A 51 13.95 -9.51 -0.30
C ALA A 51 14.41 -10.03 -1.66
N PRO A 52 14.74 -11.34 -1.79
CA PRO A 52 15.01 -11.95 -3.08
C PRO A 52 13.85 -11.72 -4.05
N LEU A 53 14.12 -11.48 -5.33
CA LEU A 53 13.09 -11.29 -6.37
C LEU A 53 12.11 -12.46 -6.49
N SER A 54 12.52 -13.66 -6.05
CA SER A 54 11.66 -14.85 -5.95
C SER A 54 10.59 -14.75 -4.87
N LYS A 55 10.75 -13.88 -3.87
CA LYS A 55 9.80 -13.66 -2.77
C LYS A 55 9.02 -12.36 -3.01
N ARG A 56 7.77 -12.50 -3.45
CA ARG A 56 6.81 -11.40 -3.61
C ARG A 56 6.25 -10.94 -2.26
N THR A 57 7.12 -10.47 -1.36
CA THR A 57 6.75 -10.08 0.01
C THR A 57 6.94 -8.59 0.24
N LEU A 58 6.05 -8.00 1.04
CA LEU A 58 6.22 -6.64 1.57
C LEU A 58 7.07 -6.61 2.85
N GLY A 59 7.41 -7.77 3.41
CA GLY A 59 8.11 -7.89 4.69
C GLY A 59 7.22 -7.59 5.90
N SER A 60 7.80 -7.63 7.09
CA SER A 60 7.10 -7.40 8.37
C SER A 60 7.10 -5.95 8.84
N VAL A 61 7.88 -5.07 8.21
CA VAL A 61 7.99 -3.66 8.60
C VAL A 61 7.20 -2.78 7.64
N LEU A 62 6.19 -2.12 8.17
CA LEU A 62 5.49 -0.99 7.56
C LEU A 62 6.04 0.30 8.18
N ARG A 63 6.66 1.15 7.37
CA ARG A 63 7.15 2.46 7.80
C ARG A 63 6.15 3.55 7.40
N LEU A 64 5.74 4.36 8.36
CA LEU A 64 4.99 5.59 8.13
C LEU A 64 5.95 6.75 7.97
N HIS A 65 5.66 7.67 7.05
CA HIS A 65 6.47 8.86 6.77
C HIS A 65 5.57 10.09 6.77
N GLY A 66 5.99 11.18 7.38
CA GLY A 66 5.19 12.40 7.40
C GLY A 66 5.87 13.53 8.16
N PRO A 67 5.23 14.71 8.22
CA PRO A 67 5.61 15.70 9.21
C PRO A 67 5.32 15.18 10.63
N GLN A 68 6.08 15.64 11.61
CA GLN A 68 5.97 15.21 13.01
C GLN A 68 4.51 15.30 13.52
N HIS A 69 3.89 16.47 13.38
CA HIS A 69 2.53 16.73 13.85
C HIS A 69 1.48 15.81 13.20
N ALA A 70 1.66 15.42 11.92
CA ALA A 70 0.71 14.54 11.25
C ALA A 70 0.84 13.10 11.75
N LEU A 71 2.05 12.63 12.01
CA LEU A 71 2.27 11.31 12.61
C LEU A 71 1.76 11.27 14.06
N GLU A 72 1.97 12.32 14.84
CA GLU A 72 1.40 12.44 16.20
C GLU A 72 -0.14 12.42 16.16
N ALA A 73 -0.75 13.22 15.28
CA ALA A 73 -2.19 13.27 15.10
C ALA A 73 -2.78 11.92 14.65
N LEU A 74 -2.09 11.19 13.77
CA LEU A 74 -2.49 9.85 13.36
C LEU A 74 -2.41 8.88 14.56
N MET A 75 -1.32 8.89 15.31
CA MET A 75 -1.10 7.98 16.43
C MET A 75 -2.04 8.25 17.62
N ALA A 76 -2.59 9.45 17.72
CA ALA A 76 -3.64 9.79 18.70
C ALA A 76 -5.00 9.13 18.41
N GLN A 77 -5.28 8.67 17.18
CA GLN A 77 -6.60 8.13 16.77
C GLN A 77 -6.89 6.69 17.24
N ASP A 78 -6.03 6.08 18.07
CA ASP A 78 -6.08 4.67 18.52
C ASP A 78 -6.48 3.66 17.41
N TRP A 79 -6.03 3.90 16.17
CA TRP A 79 -6.44 3.11 15.00
C TRP A 79 -5.88 1.67 15.00
N LEU A 80 -4.88 1.40 15.86
CA LEU A 80 -4.30 0.09 16.10
C LEU A 80 -5.05 -0.75 17.14
N ARG A 81 -6.19 -0.29 17.66
CA ARG A 81 -7.01 -1.07 18.59
C ARG A 81 -7.24 -2.50 18.08
N GLY A 82 -6.92 -3.50 18.90
CA GLY A 82 -7.01 -4.92 18.56
C GLY A 82 -5.90 -5.45 17.63
N MET A 83 -4.86 -4.65 17.33
CA MET A 83 -3.64 -5.10 16.65
C MET A 83 -2.38 -4.90 17.49
N ARG A 84 -2.49 -4.23 18.65
CA ARG A 84 -1.34 -3.86 19.50
C ARG A 84 -0.53 -5.07 19.94
N ASP A 85 -1.15 -6.22 20.19
CA ASP A 85 -0.47 -7.45 20.59
C ASP A 85 0.27 -8.15 19.43
N HIS A 86 -0.03 -7.76 18.18
CA HIS A 86 0.57 -8.33 16.97
C HIS A 86 1.58 -7.37 16.32
N VAL A 87 1.86 -6.20 16.93
CA VAL A 87 2.79 -5.21 16.38
C VAL A 87 3.70 -4.61 17.44
N VAL A 88 4.92 -4.26 17.02
CA VAL A 88 5.83 -3.40 17.78
C VAL A 88 6.01 -2.09 17.05
N LEU A 89 5.94 -0.98 17.78
CA LEU A 89 6.15 0.36 17.25
C LEU A 89 7.48 0.92 17.72
N THR A 90 8.19 1.61 16.84
CA THR A 90 9.26 2.52 17.26
C THR A 90 8.68 3.82 17.77
N LEU A 91 9.50 4.58 18.51
CA LEU A 91 9.20 5.99 18.77
C LEU A 91 9.21 6.79 17.47
N LEU A 92 8.49 7.91 17.47
CA LEU A 92 8.56 8.91 16.43
C LEU A 92 9.97 9.48 16.37
N ALA A 93 10.59 9.45 15.19
CA ALA A 93 11.96 9.91 15.01
C ALA A 93 12.11 10.69 13.71
N ALA A 94 13.09 11.60 13.67
CA ALA A 94 13.45 12.29 12.45
C ALA A 94 14.08 11.32 11.43
N ALA A 95 13.75 11.49 10.15
CA ALA A 95 14.42 10.78 9.07
C ALA A 95 15.87 11.27 8.94
N PRO A 96 16.82 10.41 8.53
CA PRO A 96 18.19 10.83 8.30
C PRO A 96 18.25 11.99 7.28
N PRO A 97 19.02 13.06 7.54
CA PRO A 97 18.98 14.30 6.74
C PRO A 97 19.38 14.11 5.27
N ASN A 98 20.22 13.11 4.99
CA ASN A 98 20.71 12.79 3.65
C ASN A 98 20.15 11.45 3.13
N ALA A 99 19.02 10.99 3.67
CA ALA A 99 18.39 9.78 3.17
C ALA A 99 17.98 10.01 1.70
N PRO A 100 18.32 9.08 0.79
CA PRO A 100 17.81 9.17 -0.56
C PRO A 100 16.28 9.01 -0.58
N HIS A 101 15.63 9.41 -1.66
CA HIS A 101 14.17 9.37 -1.75
C HIS A 101 13.68 8.31 -2.72
N ARG A 102 12.46 7.80 -2.52
CA ARG A 102 11.80 6.86 -3.46
C ARG A 102 10.32 7.12 -3.54
N LEU A 103 9.73 6.78 -4.69
CA LEU A 103 8.27 6.73 -4.85
C LEU A 103 7.76 5.34 -4.45
N VAL A 104 6.64 5.29 -3.73
CA VAL A 104 5.94 4.04 -3.43
C VAL A 104 4.57 4.09 -4.12
N LEU A 105 4.38 3.19 -5.07
CA LEU A 105 3.35 3.29 -6.09
C LEU A 105 2.35 2.14 -5.97
N ARG A 106 1.07 2.46 -6.02
CA ARG A 106 0.05 1.45 -6.33
C ARG A 106 0.14 1.08 -7.81
N ARG A 107 0.24 -0.22 -8.10
CA ARG A 107 0.10 -0.74 -9.47
C ARG A 107 -1.22 -1.50 -9.60
N GLN A 108 -1.86 -1.36 -10.76
CA GLN A 108 -3.09 -2.06 -11.08
C GLN A 108 -2.87 -2.83 -12.37
N PHE A 109 -3.20 -4.11 -12.32
CA PHE A 109 -3.05 -5.02 -13.44
C PHE A 109 -4.42 -5.52 -13.88
N LYS A 110 -4.53 -5.81 -15.17
CA LYS A 110 -5.66 -6.54 -15.72
C LYS A 110 -5.43 -8.02 -15.42
N THR A 111 -5.93 -8.51 -14.29
CA THR A 111 -5.69 -9.90 -13.83
C THR A 111 -6.85 -10.85 -14.07
N ASN A 112 -7.97 -10.34 -14.60
CA ASN A 112 -9.18 -11.12 -14.84
C ASN A 112 -9.94 -10.50 -16.02
N ALA A 113 -9.76 -11.08 -17.21
CA ALA A 113 -10.38 -10.64 -18.46
C ALA A 113 -11.90 -10.75 -18.37
N GLU A 114 -12.41 -11.82 -17.77
CA GLU A 114 -13.86 -12.04 -17.63
C GLU A 114 -14.55 -10.96 -16.80
N ARG A 115 -13.93 -10.51 -15.71
CA ARG A 115 -14.39 -9.36 -14.92
C ARG A 115 -14.40 -8.08 -15.76
N LEU A 116 -13.42 -7.89 -16.64
CA LEU A 116 -13.37 -6.73 -17.53
C LEU A 116 -14.46 -6.81 -18.60
N ARG A 117 -14.72 -7.99 -19.17
CA ARG A 117 -15.81 -8.23 -20.14
C ARG A 117 -17.16 -7.94 -19.53
N ARG A 118 -17.49 -8.54 -18.37
CA ARG A 118 -18.75 -8.27 -17.65
C ARG A 118 -18.95 -6.78 -17.39
N ARG A 119 -17.92 -6.09 -16.89
CA ARG A 119 -17.96 -4.63 -16.67
C ARG A 119 -18.18 -3.84 -17.96
N ARG A 120 -17.60 -4.29 -19.07
CA ARG A 120 -17.71 -3.63 -20.38
C ARG A 120 -19.10 -3.81 -20.97
N MET A 121 -19.66 -5.03 -20.94
CA MET A 121 -21.04 -5.32 -21.33
C MET A 121 -22.02 -4.44 -20.56
N GLN A 122 -21.89 -4.34 -19.24
CA GLN A 122 -22.75 -3.48 -18.41
C GLN A 122 -22.65 -1.98 -18.75
N ARG A 123 -21.45 -1.50 -19.09
CA ARG A 123 -21.22 -0.06 -19.36
C ARG A 123 -21.56 0.38 -20.78
N LYS A 124 -21.45 -0.55 -21.73
CA LYS A 124 -21.56 -0.24 -23.16
C LYS A 124 -22.74 -0.94 -23.85
N GLY A 125 -23.47 -1.81 -23.17
CA GLY A 125 -24.51 -2.64 -23.76
C GLY A 125 -24.00 -3.65 -24.80
N GLU A 126 -22.71 -3.97 -24.76
CA GLU A 126 -22.08 -4.90 -25.71
C GLU A 126 -22.49 -6.36 -25.44
N THR A 127 -22.56 -7.18 -26.49
CA THR A 127 -22.77 -8.63 -26.38
C THR A 127 -21.50 -9.33 -25.86
N ALA A 128 -21.64 -10.57 -25.40
CA ALA A 128 -20.50 -11.38 -24.95
C ALA A 128 -19.42 -11.53 -26.04
N ALA A 129 -19.82 -11.72 -27.30
CA ALA A 129 -18.90 -11.84 -28.43
C ALA A 129 -18.12 -10.53 -28.69
N GLN A 130 -18.80 -9.38 -28.62
CA GLN A 130 -18.15 -8.06 -28.77
C GLN A 130 -17.16 -7.79 -27.63
N ALA A 131 -17.54 -8.13 -26.39
CA ALA A 131 -16.66 -7.99 -25.23
C ALA A 131 -15.45 -8.93 -25.30
N GLN A 132 -15.62 -10.17 -25.77
CA GLN A 132 -14.54 -11.15 -25.99
C GLN A 132 -13.56 -10.64 -27.04
N ALA A 133 -14.05 -10.17 -28.20
CA ALA A 133 -13.21 -9.63 -29.26
C ALA A 133 -12.41 -8.40 -28.79
N ALA A 134 -13.01 -7.53 -27.99
CA ALA A 134 -12.36 -6.33 -27.47
C ALA A 134 -11.41 -6.60 -26.28
N ILE A 135 -11.57 -7.72 -25.57
CA ILE A 135 -10.76 -8.10 -24.41
C ILE A 135 -10.40 -9.58 -24.56
N PRO A 136 -9.36 -9.91 -25.35
CA PRO A 136 -8.87 -11.28 -25.45
C PRO A 136 -8.24 -11.73 -24.13
N ASP A 137 -8.13 -13.04 -23.92
CA ASP A 137 -7.53 -13.61 -22.69
C ASP A 137 -6.05 -13.19 -22.52
N SER A 138 -5.36 -12.88 -23.62
CA SER A 138 -3.98 -12.36 -23.63
C SER A 138 -3.81 -11.02 -22.88
N VAL A 139 -4.90 -10.33 -22.56
CA VAL A 139 -4.88 -9.12 -21.72
C VAL A 139 -4.57 -9.44 -20.25
N GLU A 140 -4.83 -10.68 -19.80
CA GLU A 140 -4.53 -11.08 -18.43
C GLU A 140 -3.03 -11.05 -18.14
N ARG A 141 -2.66 -10.33 -17.09
CA ARG A 141 -1.28 -10.24 -16.61
C ARG A 141 -1.14 -11.00 -15.31
N ARG A 142 -0.02 -11.71 -15.17
CA ARG A 142 0.47 -12.30 -13.91
C ARG A 142 1.54 -11.38 -13.33
N PRO A 143 1.18 -10.36 -12.54
CA PRO A 143 2.16 -9.43 -12.00
C PRO A 143 3.14 -10.14 -11.07
N ASP A 144 4.39 -9.69 -11.09
CA ASP A 144 5.52 -10.14 -10.28
C ASP A 144 5.76 -9.29 -9.02
N LEU A 145 4.95 -8.25 -8.83
CA LEU A 145 5.06 -7.34 -7.69
C LEU A 145 4.54 -7.94 -6.37
N PRO A 146 5.08 -7.48 -5.23
CA PRO A 146 4.50 -7.76 -3.93
C PRO A 146 3.13 -7.09 -3.81
N TYR A 147 2.29 -7.65 -2.95
CA TYR A 147 0.95 -7.14 -2.72
C TYR A 147 0.41 -7.51 -1.35
N ALA A 148 -0.57 -6.76 -0.88
CA ALA A 148 -1.39 -7.11 0.27
C ALA A 148 -2.80 -7.53 -0.18
N HIS A 149 -3.37 -8.54 0.49
CA HIS A 149 -4.77 -8.92 0.33
C HIS A 149 -5.65 -8.05 1.22
N LEU A 150 -6.60 -7.34 0.63
CA LEU A 150 -7.50 -6.43 1.33
C LEU A 150 -8.95 -6.72 0.95
N ARG A 151 -9.89 -6.26 1.78
CA ARG A 151 -11.31 -6.16 1.44
C ARG A 151 -11.72 -4.70 1.40
N SER A 152 -12.48 -4.33 0.37
CA SER A 152 -13.07 -3.00 0.25
C SER A 152 -14.13 -2.78 1.32
N SER A 153 -14.04 -1.69 2.08
CA SER A 153 -15.05 -1.34 3.08
C SER A 153 -16.41 -1.00 2.46
N SER A 154 -16.44 -0.43 1.26
CA SER A 154 -17.68 -0.01 0.59
C SER A 154 -18.38 -1.13 -0.18
N THR A 155 -17.63 -2.08 -0.74
CA THR A 155 -18.20 -3.14 -1.59
C THR A 155 -18.06 -4.54 -0.99
N GLY A 156 -17.31 -4.71 0.10
CA GLY A 156 -16.97 -6.00 0.68
C GLY A 156 -16.04 -6.87 -0.18
N GLN A 157 -15.74 -6.44 -1.42
CA GLN A 157 -15.01 -7.24 -2.39
C GLN A 157 -13.53 -7.37 -2.03
N PRO A 158 -12.95 -8.58 -2.09
CA PRO A 158 -11.52 -8.77 -1.92
C PRO A 158 -10.75 -8.24 -3.13
N PHE A 159 -9.55 -7.70 -2.89
CA PHE A 159 -8.64 -7.26 -3.94
C PHE A 159 -7.18 -7.30 -3.47
N CYS A 160 -6.27 -7.39 -4.44
CA CYS A 160 -4.83 -7.26 -4.21
C CYS A 160 -4.39 -5.81 -4.38
N LEU A 161 -3.76 -5.23 -3.37
CA LEU A 161 -3.06 -3.95 -3.45
C LEU A 161 -1.60 -4.21 -3.84
N PHE A 162 -1.30 -4.17 -5.14
CA PHE A 162 0.08 -4.29 -5.63
C PHE A 162 0.85 -2.99 -5.38
N ILE A 163 2.05 -3.13 -4.84
CA ILE A 163 2.91 -2.02 -4.43
C ILE A 163 4.25 -2.14 -5.16
N ALA A 164 4.73 -1.03 -5.71
CA ALA A 164 6.03 -0.95 -6.35
C ALA A 164 6.86 0.17 -5.71
N HIS A 165 8.07 -0.16 -5.30
CA HIS A 165 9.07 0.84 -4.90
C HIS A 165 9.85 1.27 -6.15
N GLY A 166 9.61 2.49 -6.60
CA GLY A 166 10.28 3.08 -7.76
C GLY A 166 11.79 3.26 -7.53
N PRO A 167 12.59 3.68 -8.51
CA PRO A 167 14.03 3.86 -8.35
C PRO A 167 14.37 4.90 -7.26
N GLN A 168 15.63 4.89 -6.83
CA GLN A 168 16.16 5.90 -5.94
C GLN A 168 16.24 7.26 -6.63
N LEU A 169 15.79 8.30 -5.93
CA LEU A 169 15.80 9.69 -6.32
C LEU A 169 16.81 10.43 -5.45
N ALA A 170 17.58 11.33 -6.07
CA ALA A 170 18.53 12.18 -5.37
C ALA A 170 17.82 13.31 -4.59
N THR A 171 16.65 13.74 -5.04
CA THR A 171 15.90 14.84 -4.44
C THR A 171 14.49 14.43 -4.05
N ALA A 172 13.99 15.05 -2.99
CA ALA A 172 12.62 14.87 -2.55
C ALA A 172 11.63 15.45 -3.59
N VAL A 173 10.58 14.69 -3.88
CA VAL A 173 9.43 15.15 -4.67
C VAL A 173 8.28 15.44 -3.70
N VAL A 174 7.86 16.71 -3.67
CA VAL A 174 6.75 17.17 -2.85
C VAL A 174 5.43 16.91 -3.60
N GLY A 175 4.50 16.26 -2.92
CA GLY A 175 3.14 16.04 -3.40
C GLY A 175 2.31 15.35 -2.33
N HIS A 176 1.18 14.80 -2.75
CA HIS A 176 0.23 14.15 -1.85
C HIS A 176 0.24 12.63 -2.04
N PHE A 177 0.07 11.92 -0.94
CA PHE A 177 -0.21 10.50 -0.90
C PHE A 177 -1.71 10.23 -0.97
N ASN A 178 -2.09 9.09 -1.54
CA ASN A 178 -3.46 8.62 -1.47
C ASN A 178 -3.78 8.05 -0.07
N THR A 179 -5.00 7.57 0.12
CA THR A 179 -5.49 7.00 1.39
C THR A 179 -4.90 5.63 1.75
N TYR A 180 -3.88 5.16 1.02
CA TYR A 180 -3.02 4.03 1.40
C TYR A 180 -1.58 4.49 1.69
N GLY A 181 -1.30 5.80 1.68
CA GLY A 181 0.03 6.36 1.83
C GLY A 181 0.92 6.14 0.60
N LEU A 182 0.34 5.95 -0.59
CA LEU A 182 1.06 5.70 -1.85
C LEU A 182 0.83 6.86 -2.82
N GLY A 183 1.82 7.22 -3.63
CA GLY A 183 1.69 8.39 -4.51
C GLY A 183 2.68 8.45 -5.66
N PRO A 184 2.26 8.77 -6.91
CA PRO A 184 3.17 8.94 -8.04
C PRO A 184 3.94 10.26 -8.03
N HIS A 185 3.53 11.22 -7.21
CA HIS A 185 4.09 12.57 -7.17
C HIS A 185 4.58 12.97 -5.77
N ALA A 186 4.70 12.00 -4.85
CA ALA A 186 5.16 12.24 -3.49
C ALA A 186 6.20 11.17 -3.13
N SER A 187 7.41 11.59 -2.81
CA SER A 187 8.48 10.69 -2.40
C SER A 187 8.57 10.57 -0.88
N ILE A 188 9.08 9.43 -0.41
CA ILE A 188 9.46 9.20 0.99
C ILE A 188 10.98 9.07 1.11
N PRO A 189 11.59 9.43 2.26
CA PRO A 189 12.97 9.11 2.55
C PRO A 189 13.14 7.59 2.67
N TRP A 190 14.26 7.08 2.18
CA TRP A 190 14.55 5.66 2.07
C TRP A 190 15.85 5.33 2.81
N PHE A 191 15.76 4.44 3.80
CA PHE A 191 16.86 4.00 4.66
C PHE A 191 16.51 2.68 5.35
#